data_AF-A0A7C3C851-F1
#
_entry.id   AF-A0A7C3C851-F1
#
_cell.length_a   1.000
_cell.length_b   1.000
_cell.length_c   1.000
_cell.angle_alpha   90.00
_cell.angle_beta   90.00
_cell.angle_gamma   90.00
#
_symmetry.space_group_name_H-M   'P 1'
#
loop_
_entity.id
_entity.type
_entity.pdbx_description
1 polymer ?
#
loop_
_entity_poly.entity_id
_entity_poly.type
_entity_poly.pdbx_seq_one_letter_code
_entity_poly.pdbx_strand_id
1 'polypeptide(L)'
;MRIDMSLSGKQLAAGAAVLLGVVLAFGSTLATGPGAGPVNAEAIAEVIVSQRDHVTPAELAQWLIEKRGDFQLIDIREPWKFDDYHIPTAVNIPMSELFTPAGLKRLERGKKIVVYGLGAGHSAQAQLLLALKGYDAYSLKAGISAWWAEVMTPQSLWSEDADPAGYRRAKQIRSHFMGGPGEAQSSAAPVPAPPPPQSTPRKKPATRKKLKLGRGCS
;
A
#
# COMPACT_ATOMS: atom_id res chain seq x y z
N MET A 1 -19.74 -17.10 69.69
CA MET A 1 -20.55 -17.91 68.75
C MET A 1 -19.57 -18.64 67.84
N ARG A 2 -19.20 -19.88 68.18
CA ARG A 2 -18.32 -20.72 67.35
C ARG A 2 -19.21 -21.41 66.32
N ILE A 3 -18.94 -21.19 65.03
CA ILE A 3 -19.63 -21.87 63.95
C ILE A 3 -18.77 -23.07 63.59
N ASP A 4 -19.15 -24.25 64.08
CA ASP A 4 -18.54 -25.51 63.66
C ASP A 4 -19.13 -25.91 62.31
N MET A 5 -18.38 -25.66 61.23
CA MET A 5 -18.74 -26.13 59.88
C MET A 5 -18.19 -27.55 59.68
N SER A 6 -19.02 -28.56 59.91
CA SER A 6 -18.74 -29.95 59.53
C SER A 6 -19.05 -30.16 58.04
N LEU A 7 -18.02 -30.14 57.19
CA LEU A 7 -18.15 -30.50 55.77
C LEU A 7 -17.91 -32.00 55.58
N SER A 8 -18.95 -32.72 55.16
CA SER A 8 -18.85 -34.11 54.72
C SER A 8 -18.08 -34.21 53.38
N GLY A 9 -17.26 -35.24 53.21
CA GLY A 9 -16.30 -35.37 52.10
C GLY A 9 -16.89 -35.27 50.67
N LYS A 10 -18.21 -35.47 50.50
CA LYS A 10 -18.90 -35.25 49.22
C LYS A 10 -19.07 -33.76 48.88
N GLN A 11 -19.20 -32.89 49.87
CA GLN A 11 -19.32 -31.43 49.68
C GLN A 11 -17.97 -30.79 49.33
N LEU A 12 -16.86 -31.34 49.85
CA LEU A 12 -15.51 -30.95 49.47
C LEU A 12 -15.18 -31.30 48.01
N ALA A 13 -15.59 -32.48 47.55
CA ALA A 13 -15.38 -32.90 46.16
C ALA A 13 -16.18 -32.05 45.16
N ALA A 14 -17.44 -31.71 45.48
CA ALA A 14 -18.26 -30.85 44.64
C ALA A 14 -17.74 -29.39 44.59
N GLY A 15 -17.34 -28.83 45.74
CA GLY A 15 -16.74 -27.48 45.80
C GLY A 15 -15.40 -27.38 45.06
N ALA A 16 -14.55 -28.41 45.17
CA ALA A 16 -13.28 -28.49 44.44
C ALA A 16 -13.48 -28.62 42.92
N ALA A 17 -14.48 -29.39 42.47
CA ALA A 17 -14.80 -29.52 41.05
C ALA A 17 -15.33 -28.22 40.43
N VAL A 18 -16.16 -27.47 41.16
CA VAL A 18 -16.66 -26.16 40.71
C VAL A 18 -15.53 -25.12 40.68
N LEU A 19 -14.68 -25.07 41.71
CA LEU A 19 -13.52 -24.16 41.72
C LEU A 19 -12.51 -24.50 40.61
N LEU A 20 -12.22 -25.79 40.38
CA LEU A 20 -11.31 -26.21 39.31
C LEU A 20 -11.92 -25.92 37.91
N GLY A 21 -13.22 -26.11 37.73
CA GLY A 21 -13.94 -25.75 36.51
C GLY A 21 -13.93 -24.25 36.23
N VAL A 22 -14.10 -23.41 37.25
CA VAL A 22 -14.00 -21.94 37.14
C VAL A 22 -12.55 -21.52 36.87
N VAL A 23 -11.56 -22.15 37.49
CA VAL A 23 -10.13 -21.89 37.23
C VAL A 23 -9.71 -22.32 35.82
N LEU A 24 -10.24 -23.41 35.28
CA LEU A 24 -10.00 -23.82 33.89
C LEU A 24 -10.71 -22.91 32.88
N ALA A 25 -11.93 -22.45 33.18
CA ALA A 25 -12.66 -21.48 32.36
C ALA A 25 -12.02 -20.07 32.37
N PHE A 26 -11.47 -19.64 33.51
CA PHE A 26 -10.68 -18.41 33.61
C PHE A 26 -9.25 -18.56 33.06
N GLY A 27 -8.64 -19.74 33.18
CA GLY A 27 -7.31 -20.03 32.63
C GLY A 27 -7.30 -19.98 31.10
N SER A 28 -8.39 -20.42 30.47
CA SER A 28 -8.55 -20.38 29.01
C SER A 28 -8.73 -18.95 28.47
N THR A 29 -9.32 -18.04 29.26
CA THR A 29 -9.45 -16.62 28.91
C THR A 29 -8.17 -15.82 29.17
N LEU A 30 -7.25 -16.31 30.01
CA LEU A 30 -5.95 -15.68 30.25
C LEU A 30 -4.88 -16.02 29.19
N ALA A 31 -5.10 -17.08 28.39
CA ALA A 31 -4.18 -17.47 27.31
C ALA A 31 -4.33 -16.62 26.04
N THR A 32 -5.50 -16.02 25.83
CA THR A 32 -5.75 -15.06 24.75
C THR A 32 -5.45 -13.66 25.24
N GLY A 33 -4.38 -13.05 24.70
CA GLY A 33 -4.05 -11.66 24.98
C GLY A 33 -5.25 -10.72 24.69
N PRO A 34 -5.29 -9.52 25.29
CA PRO A 34 -6.40 -8.59 25.12
C PRO A 34 -6.68 -8.33 23.63
N GLY A 35 -7.87 -8.71 23.18
CA GLY A 35 -8.36 -8.53 21.80
C GLY A 35 -8.34 -9.77 20.89
N ALA A 36 -7.83 -10.92 21.34
CA ALA A 36 -7.89 -12.17 20.57
C ALA A 36 -9.23 -12.89 20.81
N GLY A 37 -10.25 -12.53 20.01
CA GLY A 37 -11.47 -13.33 19.90
C GLY A 37 -11.21 -14.68 19.20
N PRO A 38 -12.18 -15.60 19.18
CA PRO A 38 -12.06 -16.82 18.38
C PRO A 38 -11.86 -16.45 16.90
N VAL A 39 -10.92 -17.12 16.23
CA VAL A 39 -10.66 -16.92 14.81
C VAL A 39 -11.89 -17.38 14.00
N ASN A 40 -12.46 -16.49 13.21
CA ASN A 40 -13.57 -16.78 12.29
C ASN A 40 -13.01 -16.86 10.87
N ALA A 41 -12.82 -18.07 10.37
CA ALA A 41 -12.19 -18.31 9.07
C ALA A 41 -13.07 -17.80 7.91
N GLU A 42 -14.39 -17.92 8.02
CA GLU A 42 -15.36 -17.49 7.02
C GLU A 42 -15.34 -15.97 6.85
N ALA A 43 -15.29 -15.22 7.96
CA ALA A 43 -15.19 -13.77 7.94
C ALA A 43 -13.86 -13.30 7.32
N ILE A 44 -12.76 -13.98 7.62
CA ILE A 44 -11.46 -13.69 7.01
C ILE A 44 -11.49 -13.98 5.51
N ALA A 45 -12.02 -15.15 5.11
CA ALA A 45 -12.15 -15.53 3.71
C ALA A 45 -13.01 -14.52 2.93
N GLU A 46 -14.12 -14.07 3.51
CA GLU A 46 -14.97 -13.04 2.91
C GLU A 46 -14.23 -11.72 2.70
N VAL A 47 -13.43 -11.26 3.66
CA VAL A 47 -12.61 -10.05 3.51
C VAL A 47 -11.60 -10.19 2.36
N ILE A 48 -10.96 -11.36 2.23
CA ILE A 48 -9.99 -11.65 1.16
C ILE A 48 -10.69 -11.72 -0.21
N VAL A 49 -11.79 -12.48 -0.31
CA VAL A 49 -12.56 -12.66 -1.56
C VAL A 49 -13.13 -11.32 -2.04
N SER A 50 -13.66 -10.51 -1.11
CA SER A 50 -14.16 -9.18 -1.41
C SER A 50 -13.06 -8.12 -1.58
N GLN A 51 -11.78 -8.49 -1.51
CA GLN A 51 -10.63 -7.60 -1.75
C GLN A 51 -10.60 -6.39 -0.80
N ARG A 52 -11.14 -6.52 0.40
CA ARG A 52 -11.19 -5.46 1.44
C ARG A 52 -9.99 -5.50 2.38
N ASP A 53 -9.02 -6.38 2.13
CA ASP A 53 -7.80 -6.59 2.91
C ASP A 53 -6.63 -5.68 2.50
N HIS A 54 -6.80 -4.89 1.44
CA HIS A 54 -5.72 -4.06 0.90
C HIS A 54 -6.17 -2.68 0.44
N VAL A 55 -5.19 -1.80 0.31
CA VAL A 55 -5.30 -0.46 -0.27
C VAL A 55 -4.42 -0.41 -1.52
N THR A 56 -4.90 0.20 -2.59
CA THR A 56 -4.10 0.38 -3.82
C THR A 56 -3.12 1.55 -3.69
N PRO A 57 -2.01 1.58 -4.45
CA PRO A 57 -1.11 2.75 -4.47
C PRO A 57 -1.81 4.06 -4.83
N ALA A 58 -2.77 4.02 -5.75
CA ALA A 58 -3.55 5.19 -6.15
C ALA A 58 -4.43 5.73 -5.00
N GLU A 59 -5.11 4.87 -4.26
CA GLU A 59 -5.90 5.27 -3.08
C GLU A 59 -5.01 5.83 -1.97
N LEU A 60 -3.89 5.15 -1.66
CA LEU A 60 -2.94 5.62 -0.67
C LEU A 60 -2.37 7.00 -1.05
N ALA A 61 -2.03 7.19 -2.33
CA ALA A 61 -1.56 8.48 -2.85
C ALA A 61 -2.60 9.59 -2.64
N GLN A 62 -3.89 9.31 -2.89
CA GLN A 62 -4.97 10.26 -2.62
C GLN A 62 -5.05 10.60 -1.12
N TRP A 63 -5.01 9.61 -0.24
CA TRP A 63 -5.09 9.84 1.21
C TRP A 63 -3.94 10.70 1.73
N LEU A 64 -2.74 10.51 1.18
CA LEU A 64 -1.56 11.33 1.48
C LEU A 64 -1.71 12.77 0.98
N ILE A 65 -2.20 12.97 -0.26
CA ILE A 65 -2.46 14.30 -0.83
C ILE A 65 -3.52 15.06 -0.02
N GLU A 66 -4.57 14.36 0.40
CA GLU A 66 -5.65 14.87 1.25
C GLU A 66 -5.22 15.08 2.71
N LYS A 67 -4.01 14.64 3.09
CA LYS A 67 -3.47 14.69 4.46
C LYS A 67 -4.43 14.06 5.48
N ARG A 68 -5.03 12.93 5.10
CA ARG A 68 -5.92 12.17 5.98
C ARG A 68 -5.19 11.74 7.26
N GLY A 69 -5.85 11.90 8.40
CA GLY A 69 -5.31 11.56 9.72
C GLY A 69 -5.83 10.25 10.30
N ASP A 70 -6.71 9.54 9.59
CA ASP A 70 -7.40 8.34 10.06
C ASP A 70 -6.67 7.01 9.74
N PHE A 71 -5.45 7.10 9.20
CA PHE A 71 -4.59 5.94 8.94
C PHE A 71 -3.17 6.16 9.43
N GLN A 72 -2.47 5.06 9.65
CA GLN A 72 -1.05 4.98 9.95
C GLN A 72 -0.40 4.05 8.93
N LEU A 73 0.66 4.53 8.27
CA LEU A 73 1.39 3.77 7.26
C LEU A 73 2.65 3.16 7.88
N ILE A 74 2.80 1.84 7.78
CA ILE A 74 3.89 1.07 8.39
C ILE A 74 4.72 0.40 7.30
N ASP A 75 6.01 0.71 7.29
CA ASP A 75 6.99 0.01 6.44
C ASP A 75 7.62 -1.14 7.25
N ILE A 76 7.40 -2.37 6.80
CA ILE A 76 7.91 -3.60 7.46
C ILE A 76 9.25 -4.09 6.90
N ARG A 77 9.87 -3.33 5.99
CA ARG A 77 11.20 -3.62 5.46
C ARG A 77 12.29 -3.31 6.49
N GLU A 78 13.50 -3.76 6.18
CA GLU A 78 14.70 -3.44 6.94
C GLU A 78 14.96 -1.93 7.01
N PRO A 79 15.53 -1.40 8.11
CA PRO A 79 15.76 0.03 8.28
C PRO A 79 16.55 0.67 7.14
N TRP A 80 17.61 0.02 6.66
CA TRP A 80 18.42 0.54 5.55
C TRP A 80 17.61 0.70 4.24
N LYS A 81 16.61 -0.17 3.98
CA LYS A 81 15.72 -0.02 2.81
C LYS A 81 14.73 1.13 2.99
N PHE A 82 14.34 1.41 4.23
CA PHE A 82 13.49 2.54 4.57
C PHE A 82 14.26 3.86 4.43
N ASP A 83 15.51 3.89 4.88
CA ASP A 83 16.41 5.04 4.77
C ASP A 83 16.71 5.40 3.31
N ASP A 84 16.91 4.42 2.43
CA ASP A 84 17.10 4.63 0.98
C ASP A 84 15.90 5.36 0.35
N TYR A 85 14.69 4.87 0.62
CA TYR A 85 13.43 5.50 0.25
C TYR A 85 12.27 4.81 0.96
N HIS A 86 11.32 5.59 1.46
CA HIS A 86 10.05 5.10 1.97
C HIS A 86 8.91 5.99 1.48
N ILE A 87 7.70 5.44 1.48
CA ILE A 87 6.49 6.22 1.17
C ILE A 87 6.34 7.32 2.24
N PRO A 88 6.07 8.58 1.87
CA PRO A 88 5.93 9.67 2.83
C PRO A 88 4.99 9.34 3.98
N THR A 89 5.31 9.86 5.17
CA THR A 89 4.64 9.62 6.46
C THR A 89 4.72 8.18 6.99
N ALA A 90 5.38 7.25 6.29
CA ALA A 90 5.55 5.89 6.80
C ALA A 90 6.43 5.85 8.06
N VAL A 91 6.06 4.97 8.99
CA VAL A 91 6.88 4.64 10.17
C VAL A 91 7.51 3.27 9.93
N ASN A 92 8.83 3.17 10.07
CA ASN A 92 9.51 1.88 9.95
C ASN A 92 9.34 1.03 11.20
N ILE A 93 8.72 -0.14 11.04
CA ILE A 93 8.64 -1.19 12.07
C ILE A 93 8.94 -2.51 11.36
N PRO A 94 10.21 -2.95 11.32
CA PRO A 94 10.60 -4.17 10.62
C PRO A 94 9.74 -5.38 11.02
N MET A 95 9.50 -6.30 10.07
CA MET A 95 8.66 -7.47 10.30
C MET A 95 9.08 -8.29 11.53
N SER A 96 10.38 -8.39 11.79
CA SER A 96 10.96 -9.05 12.98
C SER A 96 10.59 -8.39 14.30
N GLU A 97 10.28 -7.10 14.29
CA GLU A 97 9.95 -6.29 15.46
C GLU A 97 8.45 -6.03 15.62
N LEU A 98 7.69 -6.06 14.52
CA LEU A 98 6.28 -5.63 14.45
C LEU A 98 5.39 -6.28 15.51
N PHE A 99 5.58 -7.58 15.74
CA PHE A 99 4.76 -8.36 16.67
C PHE A 99 5.34 -8.47 18.08
N THR A 100 6.45 -7.80 18.37
CA THR A 100 6.96 -7.64 19.73
C THR A 100 6.07 -6.68 20.53
N PRO A 101 6.10 -6.73 21.88
CA PRO A 101 5.38 -5.74 22.69
C PRO A 101 5.76 -4.29 22.39
N ALA A 102 7.03 -4.03 22.03
CA ALA A 102 7.50 -2.70 21.66
C ALA A 102 6.97 -2.28 20.28
N GLY A 103 6.99 -3.16 19.28
CA GLY A 103 6.43 -2.91 17.95
C GLY A 103 4.93 -2.61 17.98
N LEU A 104 4.16 -3.45 18.68
CA LEU A 104 2.70 -3.26 18.79
C LEU A 104 2.32 -1.97 19.52
N LYS A 105 3.13 -1.48 20.48
CA LYS A 105 2.89 -0.19 21.15
C LYS A 105 3.04 1.03 20.23
N ARG A 106 3.72 0.87 19.09
CA ARG A 106 3.89 1.93 18.08
C ARG A 106 2.72 2.00 17.10
N LEU A 107 1.80 1.03 17.14
CA LEU A 107 0.59 1.01 16.32
C LEU A 107 -0.55 1.75 17.02
N GLU A 108 -1.14 2.71 16.32
CA GLU A 108 -2.21 3.54 16.87
C GLU A 108 -3.56 2.82 16.81
N ARG A 109 -4.15 2.55 17.97
CA ARG A 109 -5.51 2.01 18.05
C ARG A 109 -6.52 3.03 17.54
N GLY A 110 -7.51 2.57 16.76
CA GLY A 110 -8.56 3.42 16.20
C GLY A 110 -8.23 4.05 14.84
N LYS A 111 -6.99 3.91 14.35
CA LYS A 111 -6.61 4.22 12.97
C LYS A 111 -6.59 2.97 12.11
N LYS A 112 -6.73 3.17 10.80
CA LYS A 112 -6.41 2.15 9.80
C LYS A 112 -4.91 1.91 9.81
N ILE A 113 -4.47 0.66 9.93
CA ILE A 113 -3.05 0.30 9.85
C ILE A 113 -2.78 -0.20 8.44
N VAL A 114 -2.10 0.60 7.61
CA VAL A 114 -1.69 0.19 6.27
C VAL A 114 -0.25 -0.31 6.34
N VAL A 115 0.00 -1.59 6.10
CA VAL A 115 1.33 -2.19 6.15
C VAL A 115 1.87 -2.47 4.75
N TYR A 116 3.16 -2.26 4.53
CA TYR A 116 3.80 -2.62 3.27
C TYR A 116 5.25 -3.10 3.44
N GLY A 117 5.60 -4.10 2.65
CA GLY A 117 6.96 -4.57 2.44
C GLY A 117 7.42 -4.31 0.99
N LEU A 118 8.37 -5.12 0.51
CA LEU A 118 8.86 -5.03 -0.87
C LEU A 118 7.76 -5.33 -1.91
N GLY A 119 6.93 -6.34 -1.63
CA GLY A 119 5.88 -6.84 -2.52
C GLY A 119 4.64 -7.29 -1.73
N ALA A 120 3.78 -8.13 -2.33
CA ALA A 120 2.52 -8.56 -1.71
C ALA A 120 2.71 -9.52 -0.51
N GLY A 121 3.66 -10.46 -0.58
CA GLY A 121 3.75 -11.62 0.32
C GLY A 121 3.76 -11.27 1.82
N HIS A 122 4.87 -10.70 2.32
CA HIS A 122 4.98 -10.36 3.74
C HIS A 122 3.97 -9.27 4.17
N SER A 123 3.55 -8.38 3.27
CA SER A 123 2.56 -7.34 3.55
C SER A 123 1.20 -7.96 3.90
N ALA A 124 0.74 -8.93 3.11
CA ALA A 124 -0.52 -9.64 3.35
C ALA A 124 -0.47 -10.48 4.64
N GLN A 125 0.67 -11.14 4.91
CA GLN A 125 0.87 -11.89 6.16
C GLN A 125 0.83 -10.98 7.39
N ALA A 126 1.51 -9.83 7.34
CA ALA A 126 1.49 -8.85 8.42
C ALA A 126 0.08 -8.28 8.63
N GLN A 127 -0.64 -7.96 7.55
CA GLN A 127 -2.03 -7.51 7.61
C GLN A 127 -2.91 -8.52 8.35
N LEU A 128 -2.85 -9.80 7.95
CA LEU A 128 -3.67 -10.85 8.56
C LEU A 128 -3.37 -11.00 10.05
N LEU A 129 -2.09 -11.06 10.43
CA LEU A 129 -1.68 -11.20 11.83
C LEU A 129 -2.10 -9.99 12.68
N LEU A 130 -2.09 -8.78 12.11
CA LEU A 130 -2.61 -7.59 12.78
C LEU A 130 -4.14 -7.63 12.92
N ALA A 131 -4.87 -8.07 11.89
CA ALA A 131 -6.32 -8.26 11.96
C ALA A 131 -6.70 -9.26 13.06
N LEU A 132 -5.96 -10.38 13.18
CA LEU A 132 -6.13 -11.35 14.28
C LEU A 132 -5.84 -10.77 15.67
N LYS A 133 -5.06 -9.68 15.75
CA LYS A 133 -4.81 -8.89 16.98
C LYS A 133 -5.79 -7.73 17.17
N GLY A 134 -6.87 -7.70 16.38
CA GLY A 134 -7.95 -6.71 16.47
C GLY A 134 -7.58 -5.32 15.93
N TYR A 135 -6.61 -5.21 15.03
CA TYR A 135 -6.36 -3.96 14.29
C TYR A 135 -7.21 -3.89 13.02
N ASP A 136 -7.68 -2.69 12.66
CA ASP A 136 -8.25 -2.40 11.33
C ASP A 136 -7.10 -2.30 10.32
N ALA A 137 -6.60 -3.45 9.88
CA ALA A 137 -5.35 -3.56 9.13
C ALA A 137 -5.58 -3.86 7.64
N TYR A 138 -4.76 -3.22 6.80
CA TYR A 138 -4.75 -3.37 5.34
C TYR A 138 -3.31 -3.55 4.87
N SER A 139 -3.10 -4.30 3.79
CA SER A 139 -1.81 -4.34 3.10
C SER A 139 -1.80 -3.32 1.96
N LEU A 140 -0.65 -2.70 1.67
CA LEU A 140 -0.50 -1.99 0.39
C LEU A 140 -0.39 -3.03 -0.73
N LYS A 141 -1.31 -2.97 -1.70
CA LYS A 141 -1.35 -3.91 -2.82
C LYS A 141 0.01 -3.93 -3.53
N ALA A 142 0.61 -5.12 -3.58
CA ALA A 142 1.94 -5.35 -4.16
C ALA A 142 3.08 -4.48 -3.58
N GLY A 143 2.89 -3.94 -2.37
CA GLY A 143 3.92 -3.26 -1.58
C GLY A 143 4.52 -2.02 -2.25
N ILE A 144 5.75 -1.69 -1.87
CA ILE A 144 6.44 -0.51 -2.42
C ILE A 144 6.78 -0.67 -3.91
N SER A 145 6.85 -1.89 -4.43
CA SER A 145 7.06 -2.13 -5.87
C SER A 145 5.94 -1.53 -6.73
N ALA A 146 4.68 -1.71 -6.31
CA ALA A 146 3.54 -1.11 -7.00
C ALA A 146 3.44 0.40 -6.78
N TRP A 147 3.83 0.90 -5.60
CA TRP A 147 4.01 2.33 -5.38
C TRP A 147 4.97 2.96 -6.40
N TRP A 148 6.13 2.33 -6.63
CA TRP A 148 7.05 2.78 -7.67
C TRP A 148 6.40 2.76 -9.06
N ALA A 149 5.80 1.63 -9.44
CA ALA A 149 5.24 1.45 -10.77
C ALA A 149 4.05 2.39 -11.08
N GLU A 150 3.18 2.64 -10.11
CA GLU A 150 1.91 3.34 -10.33
C GLU A 150 1.95 4.82 -9.92
N VAL A 151 2.81 5.21 -8.97
CA VAL A 151 2.84 6.57 -8.42
C VAL A 151 4.09 7.32 -8.83
N MET A 152 5.26 6.69 -8.70
CA MET A 152 6.54 7.36 -8.96
C MET A 152 6.95 7.31 -10.43
N THR A 153 6.69 6.19 -11.11
CA THR A 153 6.99 5.98 -12.52
C THR A 153 5.83 5.44 -13.36
N PRO A 154 4.63 6.06 -13.30
CA PRO A 154 3.46 5.59 -14.01
C PRO A 154 3.71 5.52 -15.52
N GLN A 155 3.33 4.39 -16.14
CA GLN A 155 3.55 4.12 -17.57
C GLN A 155 2.96 5.20 -18.49
N SER A 156 1.87 5.85 -18.08
CA SER A 156 1.23 6.92 -18.86
C SER A 156 2.14 8.14 -19.09
N LEU A 157 3.22 8.32 -18.33
CA LEU A 157 4.17 9.42 -18.54
C LEU A 157 5.19 9.16 -19.66
N TRP A 158 5.31 7.90 -20.11
CA TRP A 158 6.32 7.47 -21.08
C TRP A 158 5.74 6.61 -22.21
N SER A 159 4.42 6.49 -22.30
CA SER A 159 3.72 5.76 -23.36
C SER A 159 3.32 6.70 -24.49
N GLU A 160 3.54 6.28 -25.74
CA GLU A 160 3.06 6.99 -26.94
C GLU A 160 1.53 6.98 -27.02
N ASP A 161 0.90 5.94 -26.48
CA ASP A 161 -0.55 5.71 -26.51
C ASP A 161 -1.28 6.24 -25.26
N ALA A 162 -0.63 7.10 -24.46
CA ALA A 162 -1.21 7.58 -23.22
C ALA A 162 -2.44 8.49 -23.46
N ASP A 163 -3.58 8.14 -22.84
CA ASP A 163 -4.74 9.03 -22.79
C ASP A 163 -4.39 10.37 -22.09
N PRO A 164 -4.77 11.53 -22.67
CA PRO A 164 -4.46 12.83 -22.09
C PRO A 164 -4.94 13.03 -20.64
N ALA A 165 -6.08 12.45 -20.24
CA ALA A 165 -6.55 12.57 -18.86
C ALA A 165 -5.70 11.71 -17.91
N GLY A 166 -5.38 10.47 -18.32
CA GLY A 166 -4.46 9.59 -17.59
C GLY A 166 -3.08 10.19 -17.39
N TYR A 167 -2.51 10.83 -18.43
CA TYR A 167 -1.23 11.54 -18.34
C TYR A 167 -1.28 12.68 -17.31
N ARG A 168 -2.30 13.55 -17.39
CA ARG A 168 -2.44 14.71 -16.47
C ARG A 168 -2.55 14.27 -15.02
N ARG A 169 -3.36 13.25 -14.75
CA ARG A 169 -3.54 12.68 -13.40
C ARG A 169 -2.23 12.13 -12.85
N ALA A 170 -1.54 11.29 -13.64
CA ALA A 170 -0.26 10.72 -13.26
C ALA A 170 0.80 11.79 -12.99
N LYS A 171 0.86 12.83 -13.84
CA LYS A 171 1.78 13.96 -13.68
C LYS A 171 1.52 14.72 -12.38
N GLN A 172 0.25 15.02 -12.08
CA GLN A 172 -0.14 15.74 -10.87
C GLN A 172 0.18 14.95 -9.59
N ILE A 173 -0.13 13.65 -9.55
CA ILE A 173 0.16 12.80 -8.41
C ILE A 173 1.68 12.70 -8.21
N ARG A 174 2.43 12.37 -9.27
CA ARG A 174 3.89 12.25 -9.20
C ARG A 174 4.57 13.55 -8.77
N SER A 175 4.10 14.71 -9.25
CA SER A 175 4.70 16.00 -8.89
C SER A 175 4.55 16.32 -7.41
N HIS A 176 3.47 15.87 -6.77
CA HIS A 176 3.28 16.00 -5.32
C HIS A 176 4.36 15.26 -4.52
N PHE A 177 4.75 14.05 -4.93
CA PHE A 177 5.68 13.21 -4.18
C PHE A 177 7.15 13.40 -4.54
N MET A 178 7.46 13.84 -5.76
CA MET A 178 8.84 14.06 -6.21
C MET A 178 9.35 15.48 -6.02
N GLY A 179 8.55 16.36 -5.39
CA GLY A 179 8.90 17.78 -5.28
C GLY A 179 9.10 18.43 -6.64
N GLY A 180 8.20 18.15 -7.60
CA GLY A 180 8.22 18.82 -8.91
C GLY A 180 8.28 20.33 -8.73
N PRO A 181 8.84 21.09 -9.70
CA PRO A 181 8.89 22.54 -9.60
C PRO A 181 7.48 22.99 -9.25
N GLY A 182 7.36 23.71 -8.13
CA GLY A 182 6.08 23.88 -7.48
C GLY A 182 5.04 24.45 -8.41
N GLU A 183 3.86 24.63 -7.86
CA GLU A 183 3.13 25.86 -8.14
C GLU A 183 4.10 27.04 -7.86
N ALA A 184 4.98 27.34 -8.81
CA ALA A 184 5.52 28.66 -8.97
C ALA A 184 4.28 29.52 -9.13
N GLN A 185 4.02 30.32 -8.11
CA GLN A 185 3.12 31.45 -8.21
C GLN A 185 3.26 32.05 -9.61
N SER A 186 2.13 32.15 -10.29
CA SER A 186 1.97 32.78 -11.59
C SER A 186 2.78 34.08 -11.65
N SER A 187 3.99 33.99 -12.22
CA SER A 187 4.82 35.13 -12.61
C SER A 187 5.91 34.63 -13.56
N ALA A 188 5.49 34.04 -14.67
CA ALA A 188 6.33 33.90 -15.84
C ALA A 188 5.75 34.79 -16.94
N ALA A 189 6.49 35.85 -17.29
CA ALA A 189 6.24 36.67 -18.46
C ALA A 189 6.06 35.80 -19.72
N PRO A 190 5.32 36.28 -20.74
CA PRO A 190 5.03 35.45 -21.91
C PRO A 190 6.31 35.05 -22.62
N VAL A 191 6.50 33.75 -22.81
CA VAL A 191 7.55 33.22 -23.68
C VAL A 191 7.33 33.76 -25.11
N PRO A 192 8.37 34.24 -25.81
CA PRO A 192 8.20 34.71 -27.17
C PRO A 192 7.85 33.53 -28.08
N ALA A 193 6.93 33.78 -29.02
CA ALA A 193 6.48 32.79 -30.00
C ALA A 193 7.69 32.19 -30.76
N PRO A 194 7.65 30.88 -31.10
CA PRO A 194 8.70 30.28 -31.91
C PRO A 194 8.75 30.96 -33.29
N PRO A 195 9.95 31.15 -33.88
CA PRO A 195 10.06 31.75 -35.20
C PRO A 195 9.37 30.87 -36.26
N PRO A 196 8.79 31.47 -37.31
CA PRO A 196 8.08 30.72 -38.35
C PRO A 196 9.05 29.76 -39.06
N PRO A 197 8.54 28.60 -39.53
CA PRO A 197 9.38 27.60 -40.18
C PRO A 197 10.05 28.18 -41.42
N GLN A 198 11.38 28.06 -41.48
CA GLN A 198 12.15 28.45 -42.66
C GLN A 198 11.83 27.49 -43.82
N SER A 199 11.43 28.07 -44.95
CA SER A 199 11.17 27.33 -46.18
C SER A 199 12.49 26.84 -46.78
N THR A 200 12.67 25.53 -46.89
CA THR A 200 13.76 24.96 -47.67
C THR A 200 13.41 25.05 -49.16
N PRO A 201 14.37 25.40 -50.06
CA PRO A 201 14.08 25.50 -51.48
C PRO A 201 13.81 24.12 -52.08
N ARG A 202 12.63 23.95 -52.66
CA ARG A 202 12.20 22.78 -53.42
C ARG A 202 13.15 22.54 -54.61
N LYS A 203 13.93 21.45 -54.61
CA LYS A 203 14.71 21.01 -55.78
C LYS A 203 13.77 20.74 -56.95
N LYS A 204 14.04 21.36 -58.11
CA LYS A 204 13.34 21.12 -59.38
C LYS A 204 13.45 19.63 -59.78
N PRO A 205 12.39 19.01 -60.34
CA PRO A 205 12.48 17.65 -60.84
C PRO A 205 13.40 17.58 -62.06
N ALA A 206 14.35 16.64 -62.04
CA ALA A 206 15.21 16.35 -63.18
C ALA A 206 14.40 15.63 -64.28
N THR A 207 14.43 16.18 -65.48
CA THR A 207 13.87 15.61 -66.71
C THR A 207 14.56 14.29 -67.06
N ARG A 208 13.81 13.18 -67.06
CA ARG A 208 14.29 11.86 -67.51
C ARG A 208 14.30 11.84 -69.05
N LYS A 209 15.50 11.74 -69.66
CA LYS A 209 15.69 11.58 -71.11
C LYS A 209 15.00 10.30 -71.62
N LYS A 210 14.23 10.41 -72.71
CA LYS A 210 13.65 9.30 -73.47
C LYS A 210 14.77 8.39 -74.01
N LEU A 211 14.71 7.10 -73.68
CA LEU A 211 15.55 6.05 -74.26
C LEU A 211 15.07 5.80 -75.70
N LYS A 212 15.93 5.99 -76.70
CA LYS A 212 15.64 5.65 -78.11
C LYS A 212 15.89 4.15 -78.31
N LEU A 213 14.84 3.39 -78.62
CA LEU A 213 14.98 2.03 -79.16
C LEU A 213 15.46 2.13 -80.61
N GLY A 214 16.71 1.72 -80.86
CA GLY A 214 17.24 1.54 -82.21
C GLY A 214 16.77 0.20 -82.78
N ARG A 215 16.19 0.25 -83.98
CA ARG A 215 15.92 -0.92 -84.83
C ARG A 215 17.22 -1.33 -85.52
N GLY A 216 17.45 -2.63 -85.66
CA GLY A 216 18.47 -3.19 -86.53
C GLY A 216 18.14 -4.64 -86.83
N CYS A 217 17.70 -4.90 -88.07
CA CYS A 217 17.52 -6.22 -88.66
C CYS A 217 18.87 -6.76 -89.15
N SER A 218 19.06 -8.08 -89.05
CA SER A 218 19.50 -8.99 -90.12
C SER A 218 19.49 -10.42 -89.61
#